data_AF-A0A5J4W7E4-F1
#
_entry.id   AF-A0A5J4W7E4-F1
#
_cell.length_a   1.000
_cell.length_b   1.000
_cell.length_c   1.000
_cell.angle_alpha   90.00
_cell.angle_beta   90.00
_cell.angle_gamma   90.00
#
_symmetry.space_group_name_H-M   'P 1'
#
loop_
_entity.id
_entity.type
_entity.pdbx_description
1 polymer ?
#
loop_
_entity_poly.entity_id
_entity_poly.type
_entity_poly.pdbx_seq_one_letter_code
_entity_poly.pdbx_strand_id
1 'polypeptide(L)'
;MDAIKIENSKATVKNVTFNNPSSEDESNESIGSQFMNICIGDSEIQIIDPNVDDQTHEECIASGHTENECQFKVIYDNQCQIVISVVWIIAGHPIPFLSKAVVVVNTSNKESLNFSLEGDQMIQAIFTVKIVELREKTQEEIKQEQKDNKELWGKYHPQEINSQFHSISKNDEELPRDEDGFIIWPVEGHTSVPFKVNAEIQQRNKATFIMKDYSWLDSRKYWYGVHISNNGIIFSGKQGLENEPVQLEVIVEEGEQFLNFENIAEQDQSGKDDESQQEESGVEDKTQQEESGVEDKTQQEDQIPQISEKYRFP
;
A
#
# COMPACT_ATOMS: atom_id res chain seq x y z
N MET A 1 12.31 21.65 20.47
CA MET A 1 12.65 20.72 21.55
C MET A 1 13.70 19.76 21.02
N ASP A 2 14.78 19.54 21.77
CA ASP A 2 15.92 18.74 21.31
C ASP A 2 15.75 17.29 21.79
N ALA A 3 15.28 16.42 20.91
CA ALA A 3 15.32 14.99 21.13
C ALA A 3 16.77 14.48 21.00
N ILE A 4 17.19 13.56 21.86
CA ILE A 4 18.48 12.89 21.67
C ILE A 4 18.30 11.82 20.59
N LYS A 5 18.92 12.03 19.42
CA LYS A 5 18.98 11.02 18.35
C LYS A 5 20.30 10.25 18.42
N ILE A 6 20.22 8.93 18.49
CA ILE A 6 21.37 8.01 18.44
C ILE A 6 21.16 7.07 17.26
N GLU A 7 22.17 6.99 16.41
CA GLU A 7 22.13 6.22 15.18
C GLU A 7 23.45 5.47 15.00
N ASN A 8 23.37 4.15 14.87
CA ASN A 8 24.50 3.22 14.76
C ASN A 8 25.63 3.51 15.76
N SER A 9 25.27 3.80 17.02
CA SER A 9 26.18 4.37 18.01
C SER A 9 25.86 3.90 19.43
N LYS A 10 26.85 4.00 20.31
CA LYS A 10 26.70 3.72 21.74
C LYS A 10 26.73 5.00 22.56
N ALA A 11 25.76 5.19 23.43
CA ALA A 11 25.68 6.37 24.29
C ALA A 11 25.25 6.02 25.72
N THR A 12 25.76 6.79 26.67
CA THR A 12 25.32 6.75 28.06
C THR A 12 24.90 8.15 28.49
N VAL A 13 23.64 8.28 28.87
CA VAL A 13 23.04 9.52 29.36
C VAL A 13 22.84 9.37 30.86
N LYS A 14 23.35 10.30 31.67
CA LYS A 14 23.26 10.23 33.14
C LYS A 14 22.79 11.55 33.71
N ASN A 15 21.85 11.49 34.66
CA ASN A 15 21.35 12.66 35.42
C ASN A 15 20.89 13.80 34.49
N VAL A 16 20.10 13.45 33.47
CA VAL A 16 19.54 14.42 32.51
C VAL A 16 18.06 14.57 32.78
N THR A 17 17.60 15.83 32.82
CA THR A 17 16.18 16.15 32.78
C THR A 17 15.71 16.21 31.33
N PHE A 18 14.66 15.47 31.03
CA PHE A 18 13.92 15.55 29.79
C PHE A 18 12.62 16.33 30.03
N ASN A 19 12.20 17.13 29.05
CA ASN A 19 10.91 17.80 29.11
C ASN A 19 9.91 16.98 28.29
N ASN A 20 8.74 16.73 28.85
CA ASN A 20 7.68 16.05 28.13
C ASN A 20 7.19 16.98 27.02
N PRO A 21 7.16 16.50 25.77
CA PRO A 21 6.66 17.31 24.69
C PRO A 21 5.18 17.59 24.87
N SER A 22 4.83 18.88 25.00
CA SER A 22 3.47 19.35 25.20
C SER A 22 2.60 19.04 24.00
N SER A 23 1.36 18.59 24.25
CA SER A 23 0.35 18.33 23.23
C SER A 23 -0.22 19.59 22.56
N GLU A 24 0.28 20.78 22.90
CA GLU A 24 -0.26 22.06 22.40
C GLU A 24 0.45 22.56 21.11
N ASP A 25 1.58 21.94 20.75
CA ASP A 25 2.34 22.26 19.52
C ASP A 25 1.98 21.32 18.36
N GLU A 26 0.70 20.97 18.21
CA GLU A 26 0.20 20.14 17.09
C GLU A 26 0.20 20.87 15.73
N SER A 27 0.59 22.15 15.71
CA SER A 27 0.32 23.01 14.55
C SER A 27 1.41 23.05 13.48
N ASN A 28 2.62 22.50 13.65
CA ASN A 28 3.54 22.30 12.51
C ASN A 28 4.75 21.37 12.81
N GLU A 29 4.92 20.38 11.92
CA GLU A 29 6.19 19.86 11.38
C GLU A 29 7.26 19.29 12.34
N SER A 30 7.04 18.09 12.86
CA SER A 30 8.02 16.98 12.93
C SER A 30 7.64 16.02 14.06
N ILE A 31 7.55 14.73 13.78
CA ILE A 31 7.29 13.69 14.80
C ILE A 31 8.40 13.68 15.87
N GLY A 32 9.60 14.21 15.56
CA GLY A 32 10.68 14.41 16.55
C GLY A 32 10.33 15.36 17.69
N SER A 33 9.26 16.17 17.57
CA SER A 33 8.76 17.00 18.66
C SER A 33 7.94 16.24 19.68
N GLN A 34 7.61 14.96 19.48
CA GLN A 34 6.74 14.16 20.36
C GLN A 34 7.49 13.15 21.24
N PHE A 35 8.81 13.04 21.08
CA PHE A 35 9.63 12.03 21.77
C PHE A 35 10.88 12.64 22.37
N MET A 36 11.34 12.05 23.47
CA MET A 36 12.51 12.51 24.21
C MET A 36 13.81 11.91 23.65
N ASN A 37 13.74 10.67 23.18
CA ASN A 37 14.88 9.95 22.60
C ASN A 37 14.46 9.20 21.33
N ILE A 38 15.38 9.14 20.37
CA ILE A 38 15.26 8.39 19.12
C ILE A 38 16.49 7.49 19.01
N CYS A 39 16.29 6.17 18.97
CA CYS A 39 17.36 5.19 18.88
C CYS A 39 17.18 4.28 17.66
N ILE A 40 18.14 4.27 16.75
CA ILE A 40 17.99 3.62 15.43
C ILE A 40 19.26 2.82 15.09
N GLY A 41 19.07 1.70 14.40
CA GLY A 41 20.14 0.85 13.89
C GLY A 41 20.84 0.09 15.00
N ASP A 42 22.08 -0.33 14.75
CA ASP A 42 22.92 -1.02 15.74
C ASP A 42 23.41 -0.03 16.81
N SER A 43 22.47 0.38 17.66
CA SER A 43 22.65 1.39 18.69
C SER A 43 22.42 0.81 20.07
N GLU A 44 23.15 1.35 21.04
CA GLU A 44 22.99 1.02 22.44
C GLU A 44 22.87 2.33 23.23
N ILE A 45 21.75 2.55 23.89
CA ILE A 45 21.56 3.69 24.78
C ILE A 45 21.31 3.20 26.21
N GLN A 46 22.14 3.68 27.13
CA GLN A 46 21.92 3.53 28.55
C GLN A 46 21.52 4.87 29.15
N ILE A 47 20.33 4.93 29.75
CA ILE A 47 19.81 6.12 30.44
C ILE A 47 19.82 5.84 31.93
N ILE A 48 20.59 6.63 32.68
CA ILE A 48 20.77 6.47 34.12
C ILE A 48 20.17 7.66 34.85
N ASP A 49 19.24 7.37 35.74
CA ASP A 49 18.55 8.31 36.63
C ASP A 49 17.99 9.55 35.88
N PRO A 50 17.13 9.34 34.86
CA PRO A 50 16.50 10.44 34.15
C PRO A 50 15.35 11.06 34.97
N ASN A 51 15.22 12.38 34.85
CA ASN A 51 14.05 13.12 35.31
C ASN A 51 13.18 13.50 34.11
N VAL A 52 11.86 13.53 34.28
CA VAL A 52 10.91 14.04 33.28
C VAL A 52 10.13 15.19 33.91
N ASP A 53 10.14 16.37 33.28
CA ASP A 53 9.52 17.59 33.81
C ASP A 53 9.95 17.91 35.25
N ASP A 54 11.26 17.77 35.51
CA ASP A 54 11.89 17.93 36.83
C ASP A 54 11.36 16.99 37.92
N GLN A 55 10.72 15.87 37.56
CA GLN A 55 10.22 14.86 38.48
C GLN A 55 10.85 13.48 38.23
N THR A 56 11.04 12.70 39.30
CA THR A 56 11.31 11.26 39.19
C THR A 56 10.03 10.48 38.86
N HIS A 57 10.18 9.22 38.46
CA HIS A 57 9.03 8.35 38.25
C HIS A 57 8.16 8.20 39.52
N GLU A 58 8.78 8.04 40.70
CA GLU A 58 8.04 7.97 41.96
C GLU A 58 7.30 9.26 42.28
N GLU A 59 7.90 10.41 42.00
CA GLU A 59 7.29 11.74 42.21
C GLU A 59 6.11 11.97 41.27
N CYS A 60 6.20 11.50 40.02
CA CYS A 60 5.11 11.55 39.05
C CYS A 60 3.89 10.75 39.55
N ILE A 61 4.10 9.50 39.98
CA ILE A 61 3.03 8.65 40.53
C ILE A 61 2.48 9.25 41.84
N ALA A 62 3.34 9.75 42.72
CA ALA A 62 2.95 10.37 43.98
C ALA A 62 2.10 11.65 43.78
N SER A 63 2.26 12.32 42.64
CA SER A 63 1.49 13.50 42.24
C SER A 63 0.06 13.16 41.75
N GLY A 64 -0.31 11.88 41.76
CA GLY A 64 -1.65 11.41 41.39
C GLY A 64 -1.82 11.05 39.92
N HIS A 65 -0.73 11.05 39.14
CA HIS A 65 -0.73 10.59 37.76
C HIS A 65 -0.79 9.07 37.67
N THR A 66 -1.39 8.59 36.58
CA THR A 66 -1.42 7.16 36.23
C THR A 66 -0.08 6.71 35.64
N GLU A 67 0.18 5.40 35.67
CA GLU A 67 1.35 4.81 35.01
C GLU A 67 1.46 5.18 33.52
N ASN A 68 0.32 5.41 32.86
CA ASN A 68 0.27 5.83 31.46
C ASN A 68 0.66 7.31 31.25
N GLU A 69 0.50 8.14 32.27
CA GLU A 69 0.92 9.54 32.24
C GLU A 69 2.41 9.67 32.62
N CYS A 70 2.93 8.76 33.44
CA CYS A 70 4.34 8.69 33.84
C CYS A 70 5.18 7.82 32.90
N GLN A 71 5.17 8.15 31.59
CA GLN A 71 5.87 7.38 30.56
C GLN A 71 7.11 8.08 30.01
N PHE A 72 8.13 7.28 29.71
CA PHE A 72 9.32 7.74 29.02
C PHE A 72 9.16 7.51 27.51
N LYS A 73 8.79 8.57 26.79
CA LYS A 73 8.54 8.57 25.34
C LYS A 73 9.85 8.38 24.56
N VAL A 74 10.07 7.19 24.03
CA VAL A 74 11.22 6.83 23.21
C VAL A 74 10.76 6.21 21.89
N ILE A 75 11.36 6.64 20.80
CA ILE A 75 11.30 5.95 19.50
C ILE A 75 12.50 5.00 19.44
N TYR A 76 12.25 3.74 19.07
CA TYR A 76 13.31 2.78 18.86
C TYR A 76 12.91 1.74 17.83
N ASP A 77 13.86 1.35 16.98
CA ASP A 77 13.68 0.20 16.10
C ASP A 77 14.09 -1.10 16.81
N ASN A 78 13.99 -2.22 16.08
CA ASN A 78 14.31 -3.55 16.58
C ASN A 78 15.81 -3.86 16.70
N GLN A 79 16.68 -3.00 16.15
CA GLN A 79 18.13 -3.16 16.23
C GLN A 79 18.70 -2.41 17.44
N CYS A 80 18.01 -1.37 17.90
CA CYS A 80 18.40 -0.61 19.08
C CYS A 80 18.19 -1.40 20.39
N GLN A 81 19.20 -1.33 21.26
CA GLN A 81 19.14 -1.77 22.64
C GLN A 81 19.00 -0.57 23.59
N ILE A 82 17.91 -0.55 24.36
CA ILE A 82 17.66 0.48 25.37
C ILE A 82 17.73 -0.13 26.76
N VAL A 83 18.50 0.50 27.64
CA VAL A 83 18.55 0.18 29.07
C VAL A 83 18.27 1.45 29.87
N ILE A 84 17.23 1.44 30.71
CA ILE A 84 16.91 2.53 31.64
C ILE A 84 17.16 2.02 33.07
N SER A 85 17.93 2.75 33.88
CA SER A 85 18.32 2.30 35.23
C SER A 85 17.18 2.30 36.27
N VAL A 86 16.06 2.94 35.95
CA VAL A 86 14.90 3.16 36.83
C VAL A 86 13.60 2.71 36.15
N VAL A 87 12.50 2.68 36.91
CA VAL A 87 11.21 2.05 36.57
C VAL A 87 10.34 2.84 35.58
N TRP A 88 10.92 3.74 34.78
CA TRP A 88 10.14 4.41 33.75
C TRP A 88 9.61 3.38 32.73
N ILE A 89 8.30 3.41 32.47
CA ILE A 89 7.66 2.57 31.46
C ILE A 89 7.88 3.21 30.09
N ILE A 90 8.43 2.45 29.14
CA ILE A 90 8.55 2.87 27.74
C ILE A 90 7.19 2.63 27.06
N ALA A 91 6.62 3.69 26.47
CA ALA A 91 5.38 3.58 25.72
C ALA A 91 5.59 2.68 24.49
N GLY A 92 4.70 1.69 24.28
CA GLY A 92 4.71 0.91 23.05
C GLY A 92 4.39 1.77 21.83
N HIS A 93 4.96 1.43 20.67
CA HIS A 93 4.63 2.14 19.43
C HIS A 93 3.17 1.89 19.06
N PRO A 94 2.41 2.91 18.63
CA PRO A 94 1.11 2.69 18.02
C PRO A 94 1.24 1.80 16.78
N ILE A 95 0.23 0.95 16.55
CA ILE A 95 0.17 0.09 15.38
C ILE A 95 -0.28 0.93 14.18
N PRO A 96 0.58 1.14 13.17
CA PRO A 96 0.18 1.94 12.02
C PRO A 96 -0.82 1.18 11.15
N PHE A 97 -1.60 1.87 10.32
CA PHE A 97 -2.47 1.20 9.35
C PHE A 97 -2.52 1.95 8.02
N LEU A 98 -2.75 1.21 6.94
CA LEU A 98 -2.91 1.75 5.60
C LEU A 98 -4.37 1.81 5.18
N SER A 99 -4.74 2.90 4.52
CA SER A 99 -5.98 3.03 3.76
C SER A 99 -5.74 2.84 2.25
N LYS A 100 -4.59 3.30 1.73
CA LYS A 100 -4.26 3.25 0.30
C LYS A 100 -2.76 3.03 0.09
N ALA A 101 -2.42 2.27 -0.95
CA ALA A 101 -1.05 2.11 -1.44
C ALA A 101 -1.05 2.21 -2.97
N VAL A 102 -0.23 3.11 -3.51
CA VAL A 102 -0.10 3.35 -4.95
C VAL A 102 1.38 3.34 -5.33
N VAL A 103 1.70 2.73 -6.46
CA VAL A 103 2.97 2.92 -7.16
C VAL A 103 2.73 3.48 -8.55
N VAL A 104 3.42 4.57 -8.88
CA VAL A 104 3.49 5.10 -10.23
C VAL A 104 4.78 4.63 -10.87
N VAL A 105 4.67 4.03 -12.05
CA VAL A 105 5.77 3.40 -12.77
C VAL A 105 6.15 4.21 -14.01
N ASN A 106 7.41 4.64 -14.07
CA ASN A 106 7.95 5.39 -15.19
C ASN A 106 9.41 4.98 -15.47
N THR A 107 9.59 4.02 -16.36
CA THR A 107 10.91 3.44 -16.68
C THR A 107 11.84 4.37 -17.45
N SER A 108 11.31 5.44 -18.06
CA SER A 108 12.12 6.49 -18.69
C SER A 108 12.74 7.46 -17.67
N ASN A 109 12.32 7.40 -16.41
CA ASN A 109 12.84 8.23 -15.33
C ASN A 109 13.86 7.47 -14.47
N LYS A 110 14.82 8.21 -13.88
CA LYS A 110 15.75 7.70 -12.87
C LYS A 110 15.03 7.24 -11.60
N GLU A 111 13.87 7.84 -11.32
CA GLU A 111 12.97 7.52 -10.22
C GLU A 111 11.85 6.61 -10.73
N SER A 112 12.20 5.37 -11.04
CA SER A 112 11.36 4.51 -11.88
C SER A 112 10.07 4.03 -11.20
N LEU A 113 10.11 3.87 -9.87
CA LEU A 113 8.94 3.57 -9.05
C LEU A 113 8.76 4.62 -7.98
N ASN A 114 7.64 5.33 -8.01
CA ASN A 114 7.27 6.34 -7.02
C ASN A 114 6.08 5.83 -6.20
N PHE A 115 6.30 5.60 -4.91
CA PHE A 115 5.29 5.10 -4.00
C PHE A 115 4.64 6.22 -3.21
N SER A 116 3.32 6.15 -3.13
CA SER A 116 2.51 6.98 -2.23
C SER A 116 1.62 6.08 -1.38
N LEU A 117 1.80 6.18 -0.07
CA LEU A 117 1.05 5.43 0.93
C LEU A 117 0.23 6.41 1.77
N GLU A 118 -1.04 6.08 1.96
CA GLU A 118 -1.95 6.83 2.84
C GLU A 118 -2.40 5.94 3.99
N GLY A 119 -2.49 6.53 5.19
CA GLY A 119 -2.84 5.81 6.40
C GLY A 119 -2.77 6.68 7.63
N ASP A 120 -2.54 6.09 8.80
CA ASP A 120 -2.41 6.83 10.05
C ASP A 120 -1.45 6.13 11.03
N GLN A 121 -1.15 6.81 12.13
CA GLN A 121 -0.28 6.38 13.21
C GLN A 121 1.14 6.03 12.75
N MET A 122 1.65 6.66 11.69
CA MET A 122 2.97 6.39 11.14
C MET A 122 4.07 7.20 11.87
N ILE A 123 5.25 6.61 12.12
CA ILE A 123 6.37 7.25 12.84
C ILE A 123 7.61 7.41 11.96
N GLN A 124 7.92 8.66 11.55
CA GLN A 124 8.93 9.03 10.53
C GLN A 124 10.29 8.34 10.68
N ALA A 125 10.79 8.23 11.91
CA ALA A 125 12.15 7.78 12.17
C ALA A 125 12.39 6.28 11.89
N ILE A 126 11.36 5.44 12.02
CA ILE A 126 11.48 3.97 12.02
C ILE A 126 10.42 3.30 11.14
N PHE A 127 9.80 4.08 10.26
CA PHE A 127 8.75 3.61 9.40
C PHE A 127 9.29 2.69 8.30
N THR A 128 8.84 1.44 8.35
CA THR A 128 9.26 0.38 7.42
C THR A 128 8.06 -0.10 6.63
N VAL A 129 8.23 -0.21 5.32
CA VAL A 129 7.26 -0.79 4.39
C VAL A 129 7.72 -2.20 4.04
N LYS A 130 6.78 -3.14 3.96
CA LYS A 130 7.01 -4.51 3.46
C LYS A 130 6.11 -4.77 2.27
N ILE A 131 6.72 -5.07 1.14
CA ILE A 131 6.02 -5.47 -0.08
C ILE A 131 5.91 -6.99 -0.10
N VAL A 132 4.73 -7.49 -0.44
CA VAL A 132 4.40 -8.92 -0.52
C VAL A 132 3.66 -9.23 -1.83
N GLU A 133 3.79 -10.46 -2.32
CA GLU A 133 2.93 -10.98 -3.38
C GLU A 133 1.65 -11.52 -2.74
N LEU A 134 0.49 -11.20 -3.31
CA LEU A 134 -0.81 -11.66 -2.81
C LEU A 134 -1.23 -12.94 -3.50
N ARG A 135 -1.30 -12.90 -4.83
CA ARG A 135 -1.73 -14.00 -5.68
C ARG A 135 -1.48 -13.69 -7.15
N GLU A 136 -1.57 -14.72 -7.98
CA GLU A 136 -1.73 -14.57 -9.42
C GLU A 136 -3.08 -13.93 -9.77
N LYS A 137 -3.08 -13.15 -10.85
CA LYS A 137 -4.28 -12.61 -11.48
C LYS A 137 -5.08 -13.73 -12.13
N THR A 138 -6.40 -13.59 -12.13
CA THR A 138 -7.27 -14.51 -12.89
C THR A 138 -7.23 -14.16 -14.38
N GLN A 139 -7.65 -15.10 -15.21
CA GLN A 139 -7.73 -14.88 -16.66
C GLN A 139 -8.74 -13.78 -17.01
N GLU A 140 -9.80 -13.64 -16.22
CA GLU A 140 -10.79 -12.57 -16.38
C GLU A 140 -10.20 -11.20 -16.06
N GLU A 141 -9.38 -11.09 -15.01
CA GLU A 141 -8.66 -9.85 -14.67
C GLU A 141 -7.68 -9.46 -15.78
N ILE A 142 -6.89 -10.41 -16.29
CA ILE A 142 -5.97 -10.19 -17.41
C ILE A 142 -6.73 -9.75 -18.66
N LYS A 143 -7.82 -10.43 -19.02
CA LYS A 143 -8.67 -10.07 -20.17
C LYS A 143 -9.28 -8.69 -20.04
N GLN A 144 -9.62 -8.27 -18.82
CA GLN A 144 -10.13 -6.92 -18.58
C GLN A 144 -9.03 -5.88 -18.80
N GLU A 145 -7.82 -6.12 -18.27
CA GLU A 145 -6.67 -5.23 -18.50
C GLU A 145 -6.29 -5.12 -19.98
N GLN A 146 -6.35 -6.22 -20.73
CA GLN A 146 -6.12 -6.22 -22.17
C GLN A 146 -7.09 -5.29 -22.92
N LYS A 147 -8.37 -5.30 -22.53
CA LYS A 147 -9.39 -4.40 -23.09
C LYS A 147 -9.12 -2.95 -22.70
N ASP A 148 -8.81 -2.71 -21.43
CA ASP A 148 -8.55 -1.37 -20.90
C ASP A 148 -7.29 -0.75 -21.53
N ASN A 149 -6.29 -1.58 -21.84
CA ASN A 149 -5.02 -1.16 -22.46
C ASN A 149 -5.05 -1.08 -23.99
N LYS A 150 -6.20 -1.33 -24.64
CA LYS A 150 -6.30 -1.38 -26.10
C LYS A 150 -5.80 -0.11 -26.79
N GLU A 151 -6.07 1.07 -26.21
CA GLU A 151 -5.64 2.35 -26.76
C GLU A 151 -4.13 2.60 -26.58
N LEU A 152 -3.52 1.98 -25.55
CA LEU A 152 -2.08 2.07 -25.29
C LEU A 152 -1.24 1.24 -26.27
N TRP A 153 -1.84 0.29 -26.98
CA TRP A 153 -1.13 -0.55 -27.95
C TRP A 153 -0.35 0.29 -28.97
N GLY A 154 -0.99 1.29 -29.57
CA GLY A 154 -0.37 2.12 -30.61
C GLY A 154 0.81 2.97 -30.11
N LYS A 155 0.90 3.22 -28.80
CA LYS A 155 2.04 3.94 -28.18
C LYS A 155 3.31 3.08 -28.22
N TYR A 156 3.19 1.79 -27.89
CA TYR A 156 4.34 0.88 -27.75
C TYR A 156 4.62 0.06 -29.01
N HIS A 157 3.60 -0.13 -29.85
CA HIS A 157 3.67 -0.85 -31.11
C HIS A 157 3.23 0.06 -32.26
N PRO A 158 3.97 1.14 -32.57
CA PRO A 158 3.66 1.96 -33.72
C PRO A 158 3.73 1.08 -34.97
N GLN A 159 2.62 0.99 -35.71
CA GLN A 159 2.61 0.31 -37.01
C GLN A 159 3.75 0.86 -37.86
N GLU A 160 4.55 -0.02 -38.46
CA GLU A 160 5.61 0.38 -39.39
C GLU A 160 5.00 1.13 -40.58
N ILE A 161 4.84 2.45 -40.46
CA ILE A 161 4.62 3.32 -41.62
C ILE A 161 5.99 3.48 -42.28
N ASN A 162 6.27 2.55 -43.19
CA ASN A 162 7.37 2.54 -44.16
C ASN A 162 8.79 2.53 -43.58
N SER A 163 9.43 1.40 -43.84
CA SER A 163 10.87 1.14 -43.83
C SER A 163 11.71 2.22 -44.53
N GLN A 164 12.01 3.34 -43.86
CA GLN A 164 13.18 4.18 -44.21
C GLN A 164 13.65 5.22 -43.18
N PHE A 165 13.15 5.26 -41.95
CA PHE A 165 13.66 6.16 -40.91
C PHE A 165 13.94 5.45 -39.58
N HIS A 166 14.82 4.46 -39.59
CA HIS A 166 15.38 3.90 -38.35
C HIS A 166 16.65 4.67 -37.97
N SER A 167 16.47 5.79 -37.27
CA SER A 167 17.52 6.45 -36.48
C SER A 167 16.91 7.53 -35.59
N ILE A 168 16.22 7.11 -34.53
CA ILE A 168 16.02 7.97 -33.35
C ILE A 168 16.61 7.19 -32.17
N SER A 169 17.83 7.60 -31.82
CA SER A 169 18.62 7.30 -30.62
C SER A 169 18.09 6.22 -29.66
N LYS A 170 18.43 4.95 -29.91
CA LYS A 170 18.40 3.89 -28.89
C LYS A 170 19.77 3.87 -28.19
N ASN A 171 19.84 4.40 -26.98
CA ASN A 171 21.02 4.26 -26.12
C ASN A 171 20.70 3.52 -24.81
N ASP A 172 19.56 2.83 -24.75
CA ASP A 172 19.21 1.93 -23.65
C ASP A 172 19.13 0.50 -24.21
N GLU A 173 19.73 -0.46 -23.51
CA GLU A 173 19.72 -1.88 -23.87
C GLU A 173 18.27 -2.37 -24.03
N GLU A 174 17.89 -2.74 -25.25
CA GLU A 174 16.54 -3.21 -25.56
C GLU A 174 16.29 -4.54 -24.85
N LEU A 175 15.23 -4.59 -24.04
CA LEU A 175 14.86 -5.80 -23.28
C LEU A 175 14.51 -6.95 -24.23
N PRO A 176 14.83 -8.21 -23.85
CA PRO A 176 14.54 -9.37 -24.69
C PRO A 176 13.03 -9.53 -24.88
N ARG A 177 12.63 -9.92 -26.10
CA ARG A 177 11.23 -10.16 -26.48
C ARG A 177 11.00 -11.63 -26.84
N ASP A 178 9.79 -12.12 -26.64
CA ASP A 178 9.36 -13.46 -27.06
C ASP A 178 8.97 -13.51 -28.54
N GLU A 179 8.50 -14.67 -29.00
CA GLU A 179 8.11 -14.90 -30.40
C GLU A 179 6.89 -14.05 -30.83
N ASP A 180 6.06 -13.64 -29.87
CA ASP A 180 4.89 -12.78 -30.07
C ASP A 180 5.24 -11.28 -30.00
N GLY A 181 6.51 -10.96 -29.74
CA GLY A 181 7.02 -9.60 -29.66
C GLY A 181 6.83 -8.93 -28.30
N PHE A 182 6.38 -9.64 -27.26
CA PHE A 182 6.24 -9.08 -25.92
C PHE A 182 7.55 -9.11 -25.15
N ILE A 183 7.78 -8.10 -24.31
CA ILE A 183 8.95 -8.08 -23.41
C ILE A 183 8.88 -9.29 -22.45
N ILE A 184 9.97 -10.06 -22.40
CA ILE A 184 10.15 -11.14 -21.42
C ILE A 184 10.45 -10.48 -20.08
N TRP A 185 9.53 -10.65 -19.14
CA TRP A 185 9.55 -9.99 -17.84
C TRP A 185 8.89 -10.86 -16.77
N PRO A 186 9.42 -10.91 -15.52
CA PRO A 186 10.62 -10.22 -15.03
C PRO A 186 11.93 -10.85 -15.56
N VAL A 187 13.02 -10.08 -15.50
CA VAL A 187 14.35 -10.57 -15.91
C VAL A 187 14.88 -11.66 -14.95
N GLU A 188 15.80 -12.49 -15.43
CA GLU A 188 16.49 -13.44 -14.55
C GLU A 188 17.27 -12.72 -13.45
N GLY A 189 17.22 -13.25 -12.22
CA GLY A 189 17.88 -12.63 -11.07
C GLY A 189 17.20 -11.35 -10.55
N HIS A 190 15.94 -11.10 -10.92
CA HIS A 190 15.14 -10.01 -10.37
C HIS A 190 15.06 -10.07 -8.84
N THR A 191 14.83 -8.89 -8.24
CA THR A 191 14.63 -8.79 -6.79
C THR A 191 13.44 -9.63 -6.34
N SER A 192 13.66 -10.50 -5.35
CA SER A 192 12.62 -11.39 -4.84
C SER A 192 11.70 -10.69 -3.83
N VAL A 193 10.41 -10.99 -3.92
CA VAL A 193 9.38 -10.58 -2.96
C VAL A 193 9.16 -11.72 -1.95
N PRO A 194 9.01 -11.46 -0.64
CA PRO A 194 8.85 -10.16 -0.01
C PRO A 194 10.16 -9.45 0.34
N PHE A 195 10.12 -8.12 0.36
CA PHE A 195 11.23 -7.28 0.82
C PHE A 195 10.74 -6.12 1.69
N LYS A 196 11.69 -5.51 2.43
CA LYS A 196 11.44 -4.36 3.30
C LYS A 196 12.20 -3.14 2.81
N VAL A 197 11.61 -1.96 2.94
CA VAL A 197 12.21 -0.67 2.57
C VAL A 197 11.78 0.40 3.57
N ASN A 198 12.67 1.32 3.89
CA ASN A 198 12.32 2.48 4.70
C ASN A 198 11.63 3.51 3.83
N ALA A 199 10.59 4.16 4.35
CA ALA A 199 9.88 5.21 3.63
C ALA A 199 9.87 6.52 4.41
N GLU A 200 9.88 7.62 3.68
CA GLU A 200 9.86 8.94 4.26
C GLU A 200 8.41 9.37 4.52
N ILE A 201 8.14 9.82 5.74
CA ILE A 201 6.83 10.34 6.13
C ILE A 201 6.84 11.83 5.87
N GLN A 202 6.09 12.27 4.85
CA GLN A 202 5.96 13.68 4.49
C GLN A 202 4.97 14.40 5.42
N GLN A 203 3.93 13.69 5.86
CA GLN A 203 2.87 14.16 6.75
C GLN A 203 2.38 13.00 7.63
N ARG A 204 1.66 13.28 8.72
CA ARG A 204 1.18 12.26 9.70
C ARG A 204 0.50 11.05 9.05
N ASN A 205 -0.18 11.28 7.93
CA ASN A 205 -1.01 10.30 7.22
C ASN A 205 -0.47 9.91 5.84
N LYS A 206 0.73 10.39 5.44
CA LYS A 206 1.27 10.16 4.11
C LYS A 206 2.76 9.82 4.15
N ALA A 207 3.09 8.67 3.58
CA ALA A 207 4.47 8.24 3.36
C ALA A 207 4.77 8.08 1.87
N THR A 208 5.98 8.43 1.47
CA THR A 208 6.47 8.29 0.10
C THR A 208 7.85 7.69 0.10
N PHE A 209 8.15 6.89 -0.92
CA PHE A 209 9.51 6.43 -1.18
C PHE A 209 9.70 6.15 -2.66
N ILE A 210 10.95 6.14 -3.09
CA ILE A 210 11.31 5.95 -4.49
C ILE A 210 12.20 4.71 -4.58
N MET A 211 11.94 3.88 -5.59
CA MET A 211 12.80 2.76 -5.93
C MET A 211 13.22 2.85 -7.40
N LYS A 212 14.52 2.68 -7.64
CA LYS A 212 15.05 2.56 -9.00
C LYS A 212 14.88 1.13 -9.53
N ASP A 213 15.03 0.14 -8.66
CA ASP A 213 14.88 -1.26 -9.06
C ASP A 213 13.40 -1.60 -9.22
N TYR A 214 12.98 -1.73 -10.48
CA TYR A 214 11.65 -2.17 -10.86
C TYR A 214 11.59 -3.66 -11.26
N SER A 215 12.71 -4.38 -11.25
CA SER A 215 12.83 -5.76 -11.77
C SER A 215 11.88 -6.77 -11.12
N TRP A 216 11.47 -6.51 -9.87
CA TRP A 216 10.60 -7.37 -9.08
C TRP A 216 9.11 -7.27 -9.44
N LEU A 217 8.69 -6.19 -10.12
CA LEU A 217 7.28 -5.89 -10.36
C LEU A 217 6.79 -6.62 -11.60
N ASP A 218 6.11 -7.75 -11.43
CA ASP A 218 5.40 -8.45 -12.50
C ASP A 218 3.90 -8.20 -12.39
N SER A 219 3.50 -6.95 -12.69
CA SER A 219 2.10 -6.54 -12.68
C SER A 219 1.27 -7.20 -13.78
N ARG A 220 1.87 -7.90 -14.75
CA ARG A 220 1.09 -8.66 -15.74
C ARG A 220 0.46 -9.90 -15.13
N LYS A 221 1.17 -10.53 -14.18
CA LYS A 221 0.80 -11.83 -13.61
C LYS A 221 0.31 -11.75 -12.18
N TYR A 222 0.80 -10.82 -11.35
CA TYR A 222 0.56 -10.84 -9.91
C TYR A 222 -0.13 -9.59 -9.38
N TRP A 223 -0.93 -9.78 -8.33
CA TRP A 223 -1.32 -8.71 -7.42
C TRP A 223 -0.34 -8.64 -6.25
N TYR A 224 0.08 -7.43 -5.90
CA TYR A 224 0.98 -7.15 -4.78
C TYR A 224 0.23 -6.47 -3.63
N GLY A 225 0.80 -6.59 -2.44
CA GLY A 225 0.27 -6.01 -1.22
C GLY A 225 1.34 -5.29 -0.42
N VAL A 226 0.88 -4.40 0.45
CA VAL A 226 1.72 -3.56 1.30
C VAL A 226 1.32 -3.74 2.76
N HIS A 227 2.32 -4.00 3.60
CA HIS A 227 2.24 -3.81 5.03
C HIS A 227 3.19 -2.69 5.46
N ILE A 228 2.91 -2.10 6.62
CA ILE A 228 3.72 -1.05 7.22
C ILE A 228 4.01 -1.38 8.69
N SER A 229 5.08 -0.81 9.21
CA SER A 229 5.53 -1.06 10.58
C SER A 229 6.20 0.17 11.15
N ASN A 230 5.96 0.42 12.43
CA ASN A 230 6.70 1.40 13.22
C ASN A 230 7.83 0.77 14.03
N ASN A 231 8.12 -0.53 13.90
CA ASN A 231 9.21 -1.18 14.67
C ASN A 231 10.00 -2.21 13.87
N GLY A 232 9.66 -2.41 12.60
CA GLY A 232 10.30 -3.39 11.72
C GLY A 232 10.04 -4.86 12.07
N ILE A 233 9.22 -5.14 13.11
CA ILE A 233 8.86 -6.48 13.60
C ILE A 233 7.40 -6.80 13.26
N ILE A 234 6.48 -5.99 13.78
CA ILE A 234 5.03 -6.16 13.61
C ILE A 234 4.61 -5.35 12.39
N PHE A 235 4.06 -6.03 11.40
CA PHE A 235 3.64 -5.43 10.12
C PHE A 235 2.14 -5.50 9.99
N SER A 236 1.50 -4.35 9.80
CA SER A 236 0.05 -4.20 9.71
C SER A 236 -0.34 -3.60 8.36
N GLY A 237 -1.55 -3.90 7.90
CA GLY A 237 -2.12 -3.33 6.68
C GLY A 237 -3.46 -2.64 6.96
N LYS A 238 -4.54 -3.18 6.39
CA LYS A 238 -5.90 -2.65 6.55
C LYS A 238 -6.30 -2.63 8.02
N GLN A 239 -6.78 -1.48 8.49
CA GLN A 239 -7.30 -1.31 9.86
C GLN A 239 -6.34 -1.76 10.98
N GLY A 240 -5.03 -1.81 10.71
CA GLY A 240 -4.01 -2.19 11.70
C GLY A 240 -3.86 -3.71 11.88
N LEU A 241 -4.45 -4.53 11.01
CA LEU A 241 -4.39 -5.99 11.10
C LEU A 241 -3.12 -6.56 10.45
N GLU A 242 -2.50 -7.54 11.09
CA GLU A 242 -1.19 -8.08 10.67
C GLU A 242 -1.22 -8.90 9.38
N ASN A 243 -2.34 -9.55 9.07
CA ASN A 243 -2.47 -10.48 7.94
C ASN A 243 -3.33 -9.92 6.79
N GLU A 244 -3.61 -8.61 6.80
CA GLU A 244 -4.49 -7.96 5.85
C GLU A 244 -3.74 -6.87 5.07
N PRO A 245 -2.88 -7.23 4.10
CA PRO A 245 -2.20 -6.25 3.27
C PRO A 245 -3.18 -5.34 2.54
N VAL A 246 -2.77 -4.09 2.34
CA VAL A 246 -3.43 -3.20 1.38
C VAL A 246 -2.91 -3.53 -0.01
N GLN A 247 -3.80 -3.85 -0.94
CA GLN A 247 -3.42 -4.13 -2.32
C GLN A 247 -2.73 -2.89 -2.91
N LEU A 248 -1.60 -3.12 -3.57
CA LEU A 248 -0.84 -2.08 -4.24
C LEU A 248 -1.50 -1.77 -5.60
N GLU A 249 -1.98 -0.54 -5.74
CA GLU A 249 -2.47 -0.02 -7.02
C GLU A 249 -1.26 0.36 -7.89
N VAL A 250 -1.17 -0.21 -9.10
CA VAL A 250 -0.08 0.03 -10.04
C VAL A 250 -0.59 0.95 -11.15
N ILE A 251 0.01 2.13 -11.29
CA ILE A 251 -0.29 3.09 -12.34
C ILE A 251 0.93 3.15 -13.27
N VAL A 252 0.75 2.81 -14.54
CA VAL A 252 1.84 2.77 -15.52
C VAL A 252 1.82 4.05 -16.37
N GLU A 253 2.82 4.91 -16.19
CA GLU A 253 3.07 6.05 -17.09
C GLU A 253 3.94 5.62 -18.27
N GLU A 254 4.99 4.84 -17.99
CA GLU A 254 5.97 4.39 -18.99
C GLU A 254 6.57 3.02 -18.62
N GLY A 255 6.41 2.04 -19.52
CA GLY A 255 6.93 0.68 -19.35
C GLY A 255 5.96 -0.38 -19.86
N GLU A 256 6.15 -0.82 -21.10
CA GLU A 256 5.33 -1.83 -21.76
C GLU A 256 5.29 -3.16 -21.00
N GLN A 257 6.37 -3.53 -20.31
CA GLN A 257 6.50 -4.81 -19.59
C GLN A 257 5.51 -5.00 -18.43
N PHE A 258 4.83 -3.93 -18.01
CA PHE A 258 3.86 -3.93 -16.90
C PHE A 258 2.41 -4.05 -17.37
N LEU A 259 2.18 -4.03 -18.69
CA LEU A 259 0.86 -4.00 -19.29
C LEU A 259 0.53 -5.32 -19.98
N ASN A 260 -0.73 -5.75 -19.82
CA ASN A 260 -1.30 -6.84 -20.60
C ASN A 260 -1.96 -6.27 -21.86
N PHE A 261 -1.65 -6.82 -23.02
CA PHE A 261 -2.26 -6.47 -24.31
C PHE A 261 -2.93 -7.68 -24.96
N GLU A 262 -3.93 -7.45 -25.80
CA GLU A 262 -4.49 -8.52 -26.65
C GLU A 262 -3.45 -8.92 -27.71
N ASN A 263 -3.26 -10.23 -27.90
CA ASN A 263 -2.43 -10.71 -29.01
C ASN A 263 -3.20 -10.52 -30.32
N ILE A 264 -2.72 -9.61 -31.17
CA ILE A 264 -3.39 -9.27 -32.44
C ILE A 264 -3.28 -10.41 -33.47
N ALA A 265 -2.36 -11.38 -33.27
CA ALA A 265 -2.26 -12.56 -34.13
C ALA A 265 -3.51 -13.47 -34.07
N GLU A 266 -4.35 -13.36 -33.04
CA GLU A 266 -5.59 -14.13 -32.92
C GLU A 266 -6.82 -13.44 -33.57
N GLN A 267 -6.74 -12.15 -33.91
CA GLN A 267 -7.89 -11.41 -34.45
C GLN A 267 -8.19 -11.71 -35.92
N ASP A 268 -7.25 -12.28 -36.68
CA ASP A 268 -7.47 -12.65 -38.09
C ASP A 268 -8.32 -13.93 -38.27
N GLN A 269 -8.69 -14.63 -37.20
CA GLN A 269 -9.49 -15.86 -37.27
C GLN A 269 -10.96 -15.74 -36.82
N SER A 270 -11.37 -14.64 -36.15
CA SER A 270 -12.76 -14.50 -35.66
C SER A 270 -13.62 -13.50 -36.44
N GLY A 271 -13.13 -12.94 -37.54
CA GLY A 271 -13.75 -11.83 -38.28
C GLY A 271 -14.46 -12.21 -39.59
N LYS A 272 -14.86 -13.47 -39.80
CA LYS A 272 -15.68 -13.89 -40.94
C LYS A 272 -16.78 -14.80 -40.45
N ASP A 273 -17.94 -14.22 -40.16
CA ASP A 273 -19.28 -14.82 -40.30
C ASP A 273 -20.27 -13.92 -39.55
N ASP A 274 -20.72 -12.84 -40.20
CA ASP A 274 -22.10 -12.34 -40.11
C ASP A 274 -22.25 -11.04 -40.91
N GLU A 275 -22.30 -11.17 -42.24
CA GLU A 275 -23.02 -10.22 -43.08
C GLU A 275 -23.94 -11.00 -44.02
N SER A 276 -25.19 -11.16 -43.61
CA SER A 276 -26.28 -11.24 -44.58
C SER A 276 -27.60 -10.69 -44.03
N GLN A 277 -27.89 -9.47 -44.48
CA GLN A 277 -29.18 -8.96 -44.97
C GLN A 277 -30.33 -8.73 -43.98
N GLN A 278 -30.76 -7.46 -43.88
CA GLN A 278 -32.13 -7.03 -44.24
C GLN A 278 -32.29 -5.49 -44.20
N GLU A 279 -32.36 -4.88 -45.40
CA GLU A 279 -33.31 -3.78 -45.72
C GLU A 279 -34.47 -4.48 -46.48
N GLU A 280 -35.76 -4.12 -46.41
CA GLU A 280 -36.35 -2.79 -46.50
C GLU A 280 -37.88 -2.85 -46.19
N SER A 281 -38.42 -1.76 -45.62
CA SER A 281 -39.76 -1.15 -45.82
C SER A 281 -41.09 -1.80 -45.33
N GLY A 282 -41.87 -1.02 -44.57
CA GLY A 282 -43.14 -0.48 -45.09
C GLY A 282 -44.50 -0.87 -44.47
N VAL A 283 -45.08 0.09 -43.72
CA VAL A 283 -46.50 0.53 -43.71
C VAL A 283 -47.51 -0.07 -42.71
N GLU A 284 -48.25 0.88 -42.12
CA GLU A 284 -49.32 0.93 -41.10
C GLU A 284 -50.61 0.13 -41.41
N ASP A 285 -51.38 -0.25 -40.37
CA ASP A 285 -52.61 0.47 -39.93
C ASP A 285 -53.51 -0.40 -39.00
N LYS A 286 -53.93 0.18 -37.85
CA LYS A 286 -55.28 0.14 -37.19
C LYS A 286 -55.98 -1.20 -36.83
N THR A 287 -56.75 -1.41 -35.76
CA THR A 287 -57.29 -0.66 -34.59
C THR A 287 -57.99 -1.65 -33.62
N GLN A 288 -58.28 -1.20 -32.37
CA GLN A 288 -59.46 -1.53 -31.50
C GLN A 288 -59.52 -2.96 -30.87
N GLN A 289 -60.00 -3.20 -29.64
CA GLN A 289 -60.83 -2.45 -28.68
C GLN A 289 -60.81 -3.15 -27.29
N GLU A 290 -61.00 -2.34 -26.22
CA GLU A 290 -61.82 -2.50 -24.98
C GLU A 290 -62.33 -3.91 -24.55
N GLU A 291 -62.57 -4.31 -23.29
CA GLU A 291 -62.69 -3.68 -21.97
C GLU A 291 -62.91 -4.79 -20.90
N SER A 292 -62.96 -4.39 -19.62
CA SER A 292 -63.52 -5.08 -18.44
C SER A 292 -62.61 -6.09 -17.71
N GLY A 293 -62.51 -6.12 -16.38
CA GLY A 293 -63.15 -5.36 -15.31
C GLY A 293 -63.16 -6.19 -14.00
N VAL A 294 -62.93 -5.48 -12.88
CA VAL A 294 -63.44 -5.75 -11.51
C VAL A 294 -62.71 -6.76 -10.58
N GLU A 295 -62.16 -6.19 -9.49
CA GLU A 295 -62.22 -6.50 -8.02
C GLU A 295 -62.38 -7.97 -7.53
N ASP A 296 -61.98 -8.43 -6.33
CA ASP A 296 -61.62 -7.86 -5.03
C ASP A 296 -60.93 -8.96 -4.16
N LYS A 297 -60.21 -8.54 -3.12
CA LYS A 297 -59.85 -9.20 -1.82
C LYS A 297 -59.64 -10.72 -1.73
N THR A 298 -58.58 -11.15 -1.01
CA THR A 298 -58.65 -11.56 0.42
C THR A 298 -57.24 -11.66 1.02
N GLN A 299 -57.10 -11.21 2.28
CA GLN A 299 -55.96 -11.36 3.18
C GLN A 299 -55.87 -12.81 3.71
N GLN A 300 -54.67 -13.32 3.98
CA GLN A 300 -54.45 -14.17 5.16
C GLN A 300 -52.97 -14.16 5.60
N GLU A 301 -52.75 -13.69 6.83
CA GLU A 301 -51.57 -13.93 7.65
C GLU A 301 -51.43 -15.43 7.95
N ASP A 302 -50.20 -15.95 8.06
CA ASP A 302 -49.74 -16.56 9.31
C ASP A 302 -48.30 -17.13 9.23
N GLN A 303 -47.51 -16.70 10.23
CA GLN A 303 -46.59 -17.48 11.06
C GLN A 303 -45.22 -17.98 10.54
N ILE A 304 -44.22 -17.33 11.12
CA ILE A 304 -42.86 -17.78 11.44
C ILE A 304 -42.88 -19.04 12.33
N PRO A 305 -41.89 -19.93 12.21
CA PRO A 305 -41.29 -20.50 13.42
C PRO A 305 -39.77 -20.27 13.49
N GLN A 306 -39.36 -19.69 14.62
CA GLN A 306 -38.02 -19.78 15.17
C GLN A 306 -37.77 -21.21 15.65
N ILE A 307 -36.58 -21.76 15.38
CA ILE A 307 -36.07 -22.92 16.09
C ILE A 307 -34.71 -22.55 16.71
N SER A 308 -34.70 -22.62 18.02
CA SER A 308 -33.56 -22.65 18.92
C SER A 308 -32.96 -24.06 18.99
N GLU A 309 -31.64 -24.17 19.17
CA GLU A 309 -31.00 -24.67 20.42
C GLU A 309 -29.54 -25.11 20.20
N LYS A 310 -28.69 -24.57 21.10
CA LYS A 310 -27.67 -25.26 21.90
C LYS A 310 -26.78 -26.31 21.23
N TYR A 311 -25.47 -26.02 21.19
CA TYR A 311 -24.47 -26.99 21.65
C TYR A 311 -23.39 -26.31 22.51
N ARG A 312 -23.17 -26.92 23.68
CA ARG A 312 -22.13 -26.66 24.68
C ARG A 312 -21.12 -27.81 24.61
N PHE A 313 -19.94 -27.57 25.19
CA PHE A 313 -18.91 -28.51 25.70
C PHE A 313 -17.64 -28.63 24.85
N PRO A 314 -16.48 -28.98 25.47
CA PRO A 314 -16.14 -29.05 26.89
C PRO A 314 -15.20 -27.93 27.38
#